data_AF-J9VP00-F1
#
_entry.id   AF-J9VP00-F1
#
_cell.length_a   1.000
_cell.length_b   1.000
_cell.length_c   1.000
_cell.angle_alpha   90.00
_cell.angle_beta   90.00
_cell.angle_gamma   90.00
#
_symmetry.space_group_name_H-M   'P 1'
#
loop_
_entity.id
_entity.type
_entity.pdbx_description
1 polymer ?
#
loop_
_entity_poly.entity_id
_entity_poly.type
_entity_poly.pdbx_seq_one_letter_code
_entity_poly.pdbx_strand_id
1 'polypeptide(L)'
;MTDLTAEAAISPSDDILLPALASLREDHPDKGVLKLLAQLKVDHPEWAVSEKRFRKALQLAPSPGGGETDPKEKALVADTGLDPSIDVKSIAPKVEVKMFAGGKGKGLVAKEELKQGEMLWQEEPWIVTSDPGHYPLLIQSMMCSQCFSLFAHPSPPLSVPCPHCTTAHFCNRLCYTKSLSSSHSPLLCPGLNPDAGSLMGFIRKRGERSVEGVAKILARWRGEREWGAKGKAEEMEKRIWKGMARVSQKRKEMERREWSYISKARMEEWHLIHIMLTNVLNPSPTHENYKPFQRLLISQHPRRSKPAPLTEKEVRRWFSFESFLELLGLVGLNQEDSGGLYALHAHLNHSCEPNIQVRNLPKSYTPPTPDTLPVDLPPPIRAGDKVSNKLTILARHGIQPGEELTISYVNMKMPRDERRQALREGYGFWCACGRCVREKEEPNGEKTE
;
A
#
# COMPACT_ATOMS: atom_id res chain seq x y z
N MET A 1 47.04 19.49 -56.76
CA MET A 1 46.92 20.47 -55.67
C MET A 1 45.71 20.09 -54.85
N THR A 2 45.96 19.92 -53.54
CA THR A 2 45.02 19.73 -52.41
C THR A 2 44.08 18.53 -52.48
N ASP A 3 44.64 17.39 -52.06
CA ASP A 3 43.94 16.26 -51.45
C ASP A 3 43.47 16.71 -50.05
N LEU A 4 42.16 16.79 -49.83
CA LEU A 4 41.56 17.18 -48.55
C LEU A 4 41.60 15.98 -47.61
N THR A 5 42.42 16.08 -46.57
CA THR A 5 42.54 15.12 -45.47
C THR A 5 41.17 14.86 -44.83
N ALA A 6 40.73 13.60 -44.83
CA ALA A 6 39.58 13.15 -44.05
C ALA A 6 39.88 13.33 -42.55
N GLU A 7 39.24 14.30 -41.91
CA GLU A 7 39.28 14.46 -40.46
C GLU A 7 38.64 13.23 -39.79
N ALA A 8 39.34 12.68 -38.79
CA ALA A 8 38.88 11.50 -38.07
C ALA A 8 37.62 11.83 -37.25
N ALA A 9 36.53 11.09 -37.47
CA ALA A 9 35.27 11.28 -36.76
C ALA A 9 35.43 11.06 -35.24
N ILE A 10 34.96 12.02 -34.47
CA ILE A 10 35.11 12.10 -33.00
C ILE A 10 33.89 11.45 -32.35
N SER A 11 34.10 10.55 -31.39
CA SER A 11 33.01 10.01 -30.58
C SER A 11 32.80 10.92 -29.37
N PRO A 12 31.74 11.76 -29.31
CA PRO A 12 31.55 12.73 -28.23
C PRO A 12 31.35 12.02 -26.89
N SER A 13 31.68 12.62 -25.77
CA SER A 13 31.36 12.10 -24.43
C SER A 13 29.89 12.33 -24.07
N ASP A 14 29.37 11.63 -23.05
CA ASP A 14 27.94 11.68 -22.73
C ASP A 14 27.49 13.05 -22.18
N ASP A 15 28.38 13.80 -21.54
CA ASP A 15 28.18 15.19 -21.09
C ASP A 15 28.00 16.19 -22.24
N ILE A 16 28.48 15.86 -23.44
CA ILE A 16 28.30 16.66 -24.66
C ILE A 16 27.11 16.13 -25.47
N LEU A 17 26.99 14.81 -25.58
CA LEU A 17 25.96 14.16 -26.40
C LEU A 17 24.55 14.33 -25.81
N LEU A 18 24.38 14.21 -24.49
CA LEU A 18 23.03 14.24 -23.87
C LEU A 18 22.34 15.61 -23.98
N PRO A 19 23.01 16.75 -23.74
CA PRO A 19 22.40 18.07 -23.97
C PRO A 19 22.04 18.32 -25.44
N ALA A 20 22.90 17.90 -26.38
CA ALA A 20 22.63 18.04 -27.81
C ALA A 20 21.39 17.23 -28.24
N LEU A 21 21.21 16.02 -27.70
CA LEU A 21 20.01 15.21 -27.95
C LEU A 21 18.74 15.79 -27.34
N ALA A 22 18.85 16.51 -26.21
CA ALA A 22 17.72 17.18 -25.59
C ALA A 22 17.24 18.35 -26.48
N SER A 23 18.16 19.21 -26.93
CA SER A 23 17.87 20.30 -27.88
C SER A 23 17.28 19.76 -29.18
N LEU A 24 17.88 18.70 -29.74
CA LEU A 24 17.43 18.09 -30.99
C LEU A 24 16.01 17.52 -30.92
N ARG A 25 15.56 17.05 -29.74
CA ARG A 25 14.18 16.60 -29.52
C ARG A 25 13.21 17.77 -29.36
N GLU A 26 13.67 18.87 -28.77
CA GLU A 26 12.88 20.09 -28.60
C GLU A 26 12.63 20.77 -29.95
N ASP A 27 13.66 20.85 -30.81
CA ASP A 27 13.55 21.46 -32.13
C ASP A 27 12.75 20.60 -33.13
N HIS A 28 12.62 19.30 -32.85
CA HIS A 28 11.98 18.32 -33.73
C HIS A 28 11.08 17.31 -32.99
N PRO A 29 9.99 17.76 -32.33
CA PRO A 29 9.14 16.91 -31.49
C PRO A 29 8.43 15.80 -32.26
N ASP A 30 8.23 15.98 -33.57
CA ASP A 30 7.47 15.06 -34.43
C ASP A 30 8.34 14.00 -35.13
N LYS A 31 9.68 14.09 -35.03
CA LYS A 31 10.60 13.18 -35.71
C LYS A 31 10.83 11.91 -34.88
N GLY A 32 10.61 10.74 -35.49
CA GLY A 32 10.98 9.45 -34.90
C GLY A 32 12.50 9.24 -34.80
N VAL A 33 12.93 8.29 -33.95
CA VAL A 33 14.34 8.02 -33.57
C VAL A 33 15.32 7.98 -34.76
N LEU A 34 14.97 7.30 -35.85
CA LEU A 34 15.87 7.19 -37.02
C LEU A 34 16.05 8.52 -37.77
N LYS A 35 14.99 9.35 -37.80
CA LYS A 35 15.05 10.69 -38.41
C LYS A 35 15.82 11.68 -37.52
N LEU A 36 15.71 11.55 -36.20
CA LEU A 36 16.53 12.31 -35.26
C LEU A 36 18.01 11.94 -35.36
N LEU A 37 18.35 10.64 -35.51
CA LEU A 37 19.73 10.22 -35.72
C LEU A 37 20.31 10.77 -37.03
N ALA A 38 19.50 10.81 -38.10
CA ALA A 38 19.91 11.43 -39.36
C ALA A 38 20.15 12.94 -39.19
N GLN A 39 19.29 13.63 -38.45
CA GLN A 39 19.45 15.06 -38.16
C GLN A 39 20.70 15.34 -37.32
N LEU A 40 20.98 14.54 -36.28
CA LEU A 40 22.19 14.70 -35.46
C LEU A 40 23.47 14.62 -36.31
N LYS A 41 23.50 13.75 -37.32
CA LYS A 41 24.65 13.61 -38.23
C LYS A 41 24.78 14.76 -39.23
N VAL A 42 23.70 15.49 -39.46
CA VAL A 42 23.72 16.73 -40.27
C VAL A 42 24.23 17.88 -39.42
N ASP A 43 23.77 17.97 -38.17
CA ASP A 43 24.10 19.08 -37.27
C ASP A 43 25.54 18.94 -36.71
N HIS A 44 26.03 17.69 -36.59
CA HIS A 44 27.37 17.35 -36.11
C HIS A 44 28.03 16.31 -37.03
N PRO A 45 28.48 16.70 -38.23
CA PRO A 45 29.08 15.79 -39.22
C PRO A 45 30.37 15.13 -38.73
N GLU A 46 31.05 15.74 -37.76
CA GLU A 46 32.26 15.24 -37.13
C GLU A 46 32.00 14.16 -36.06
N TRP A 47 30.75 13.92 -35.67
CA TRP A 47 30.41 12.97 -34.60
C TRP A 47 30.19 11.53 -35.07
N ALA A 48 30.96 10.59 -34.49
CA ALA A 48 30.79 9.16 -34.66
C ALA A 48 29.81 8.57 -33.62
N VAL A 49 28.50 8.72 -33.84
CA VAL A 49 27.45 8.15 -32.96
C VAL A 49 26.73 6.98 -33.66
N SER A 50 26.84 5.77 -33.10
CA SER A 50 26.11 4.60 -33.59
C SER A 50 24.64 4.63 -33.20
N GLU A 51 23.75 3.99 -33.98
CA GLU A 51 22.32 3.94 -33.67
C GLU A 51 22.04 3.34 -32.28
N LYS A 52 22.80 2.30 -31.89
CA LYS A 52 22.69 1.68 -30.57
C LYS A 52 23.05 2.65 -29.45
N ARG A 53 24.10 3.46 -29.63
CA ARG A 53 24.52 4.48 -28.66
C ARG A 53 23.50 5.62 -28.60
N PHE A 54 23.00 6.06 -29.75
CA PHE A 54 21.97 7.09 -29.87
C PHE A 54 20.67 6.71 -29.15
N ARG A 55 20.17 5.48 -29.36
CA ARG A 55 18.96 4.97 -28.67
C ARG A 55 19.13 4.93 -27.15
N LYS A 56 20.30 4.51 -26.67
CA LYS A 56 20.62 4.48 -25.23
C LYS A 56 20.72 5.90 -24.65
N ALA A 57 21.36 6.82 -25.37
CA ALA A 57 21.49 8.21 -24.96
C ALA A 57 20.14 8.94 -24.96
N LEU A 58 19.26 8.69 -25.93
CA LEU A 58 17.89 9.25 -25.97
C LEU A 58 17.02 8.84 -24.77
N GLN A 59 17.24 7.66 -24.20
CA GLN A 59 16.54 7.20 -22.98
C GLN A 59 17.07 7.89 -21.72
N LEU A 60 18.32 8.36 -21.76
CA LEU A 60 18.99 9.07 -20.67
C LEU A 60 18.86 10.59 -20.80
N ALA A 61 18.58 11.08 -22.01
CA ALA A 61 18.38 12.50 -22.30
C ALA A 61 17.08 12.99 -21.62
N PRO A 62 17.11 14.16 -20.94
CA PRO A 62 15.93 14.79 -20.39
C PRO A 62 14.83 14.92 -21.46
N SER A 63 13.59 14.58 -21.13
CA SER A 63 12.48 14.76 -22.07
C SER A 63 12.00 16.22 -22.05
N PRO A 64 11.83 16.88 -23.21
CA PRO A 64 11.22 18.20 -23.27
C PRO A 64 9.76 18.03 -22.84
N GLY A 65 9.39 18.71 -21.74
CA GLY A 65 8.11 18.55 -21.05
C GLY A 65 8.21 18.12 -19.58
N GLY A 66 9.39 17.69 -19.13
CA GLY A 66 9.72 17.70 -17.71
C GLY A 66 10.14 19.11 -17.32
N GLY A 67 9.21 19.96 -16.89
CA GLY A 67 9.58 21.22 -16.23
C GLY A 67 10.61 20.91 -15.15
N GLU A 68 11.65 21.74 -15.06
CA GLU A 68 12.70 21.64 -14.05
C GLU A 68 12.06 21.36 -12.69
N THR A 69 12.11 20.10 -12.25
CA THR A 69 11.83 19.79 -10.86
C THR A 69 12.99 20.39 -10.09
N ASP A 70 12.70 21.45 -9.34
CA ASP A 70 13.58 22.05 -8.34
C ASP A 70 14.42 20.93 -7.68
N PRO A 71 15.75 21.03 -7.59
CA PRO A 71 16.60 20.00 -6.99
C PRO A 71 16.20 19.59 -5.54
N LYS A 72 15.24 20.29 -4.92
CA LYS A 72 14.53 19.88 -3.69
C LYS A 72 13.45 18.77 -3.87
N GLU A 73 13.09 18.40 -5.09
CA GLU A 73 12.03 17.44 -5.40
C GLU A 73 12.52 15.99 -5.60
N LYS A 74 13.51 15.52 -4.82
CA LYS A 74 13.71 14.07 -4.69
C LYS A 74 12.44 13.47 -4.07
N ALA A 75 11.60 12.87 -4.90
CA ALA A 75 10.33 12.30 -4.47
C ALA A 75 10.56 11.21 -3.41
N LEU A 76 9.73 11.21 -2.36
CA LEU A 76 9.61 10.12 -1.42
C LEU A 76 8.89 8.95 -2.10
N VAL A 77 9.58 8.30 -3.04
CA VAL A 77 9.00 7.18 -3.78
C VAL A 77 8.98 5.97 -2.87
N ALA A 78 7.79 5.39 -2.67
CA ALA A 78 7.63 4.15 -1.94
C ALA A 78 8.20 2.97 -2.74
N ASP A 79 8.92 2.08 -2.07
CA ASP A 79 9.30 0.78 -2.62
C ASP A 79 8.04 -0.05 -2.84
N THR A 80 7.84 -0.60 -4.03
CA THR A 80 6.65 -1.36 -4.36
C THR A 80 6.94 -2.40 -5.43
N GLY A 81 6.16 -3.47 -5.46
CA GLY A 81 6.36 -4.53 -6.45
C GLY A 81 5.21 -5.52 -6.50
N LEU A 82 5.40 -6.57 -7.31
CA LEU A 82 4.38 -7.59 -7.50
C LEU A 82 4.43 -8.58 -6.34
N ASP A 83 3.29 -8.84 -5.70
CA ASP A 83 3.16 -9.95 -4.76
C ASP A 83 2.92 -11.26 -5.53
N PRO A 84 3.91 -12.16 -5.64
CA PRO A 84 3.77 -13.39 -6.41
C PRO A 84 2.84 -14.40 -5.73
N SER A 85 2.41 -14.16 -4.50
CA SER A 85 1.48 -15.04 -3.77
C SER A 85 0.00 -14.77 -4.10
N ILE A 86 -0.31 -13.70 -4.84
CA ILE A 86 -1.69 -13.35 -5.20
C ILE A 86 -2.05 -14.01 -6.52
N ASP A 87 -3.03 -14.92 -6.50
CA ASP A 87 -3.68 -15.41 -7.71
C ASP A 87 -4.75 -14.40 -8.18
N VAL A 88 -4.28 -13.39 -8.92
CA VAL A 88 -5.12 -12.31 -9.42
C VAL A 88 -6.21 -12.84 -10.35
N LYS A 89 -5.90 -13.85 -11.17
CA LYS A 89 -6.86 -14.45 -12.10
C LYS A 89 -8.02 -15.11 -11.35
N SER A 90 -7.75 -15.72 -10.19
CA SER A 90 -8.80 -16.30 -9.36
C SER A 90 -9.62 -15.26 -8.61
N ILE A 91 -9.03 -14.12 -8.20
CA ILE A 91 -9.72 -13.10 -7.40
C ILE A 91 -10.50 -12.12 -8.27
N ALA A 92 -9.87 -11.64 -9.34
CA ALA A 92 -10.37 -10.59 -10.24
C ALA A 92 -10.07 -10.99 -11.70
N PRO A 93 -10.87 -11.88 -12.32
CA PRO A 93 -10.55 -12.50 -13.60
C PRO A 93 -10.41 -11.51 -14.77
N LYS A 94 -11.07 -10.35 -14.67
CA LYS A 94 -11.08 -9.26 -15.64
C LYS A 94 -9.98 -8.22 -15.43
N VAL A 95 -9.08 -8.46 -14.48
CA VAL A 95 -8.04 -7.53 -14.05
C VAL A 95 -6.67 -8.20 -14.14
N GLU A 96 -5.65 -7.44 -14.50
CA GLU A 96 -4.26 -7.88 -14.42
C GLU A 96 -3.38 -6.82 -13.77
N VAL A 97 -2.22 -7.25 -13.27
CA VAL A 97 -1.24 -6.37 -12.64
C VAL A 97 -0.24 -5.90 -13.67
N LYS A 98 0.09 -4.61 -13.62
CA LYS A 98 1.05 -3.97 -14.52
C LYS A 98 2.07 -3.15 -13.72
N MET A 99 3.34 -3.18 -14.13
CA MET A 99 4.35 -2.24 -13.63
C MET A 99 4.38 -1.02 -14.55
N PHE A 100 4.15 0.15 -13.98
CA PHE A 100 4.19 1.44 -14.66
C PHE A 100 5.59 2.08 -14.54
N ALA A 101 6.02 2.73 -15.62
CA ALA A 101 7.27 3.48 -15.64
C ALA A 101 7.17 4.80 -14.85
N GLY A 102 8.29 5.52 -14.72
CA GLY A 102 8.30 6.88 -14.14
C GLY A 102 8.02 6.94 -12.64
N GLY A 103 8.33 5.88 -11.89
CA GLY A 103 8.16 5.85 -10.43
C GLY A 103 6.73 5.62 -9.92
N LYS A 104 5.75 5.44 -10.82
CA LYS A 104 4.36 5.11 -10.47
C LYS A 104 4.21 3.73 -9.83
N GLY A 105 5.15 2.81 -10.12
CA GLY A 105 5.19 1.50 -9.49
C GLY A 105 4.16 0.54 -10.06
N LYS A 106 3.69 -0.40 -9.23
CA LYS A 106 2.67 -1.37 -9.64
C LYS A 106 1.30 -0.68 -9.79
N GLY A 107 0.42 -1.28 -10.58
CA GLY A 107 -0.98 -0.87 -10.73
C GLY A 107 -1.81 -2.03 -11.25
N LEU A 108 -3.13 -1.83 -11.33
CA LEU A 108 -4.06 -2.77 -11.95
C LEU A 108 -4.60 -2.19 -13.26
N VAL A 109 -4.83 -3.03 -14.27
CA VAL A 109 -5.46 -2.63 -15.54
C VAL A 109 -6.62 -3.55 -15.88
N ALA A 110 -7.60 -3.03 -16.63
CA ALA A 110 -8.68 -3.83 -17.18
C ALA A 110 -8.13 -4.76 -18.30
N LYS A 111 -8.52 -6.03 -18.29
CA LYS A 111 -8.16 -7.00 -19.36
C LYS A 111 -9.16 -7.01 -20.51
N GLU A 112 -10.37 -6.59 -20.22
CA GLU A 112 -11.50 -6.52 -21.13
C GLU A 112 -12.34 -5.29 -20.78
N GLU A 113 -13.37 -5.01 -21.59
CA GLU A 113 -14.28 -3.90 -21.30
C GLU A 113 -15.06 -4.17 -20.02
N LEU A 114 -15.12 -3.15 -19.14
CA LEU A 114 -15.88 -3.16 -17.90
C LEU A 114 -17.00 -2.14 -17.98
N LYS A 115 -18.21 -2.51 -17.54
CA LYS A 115 -19.39 -1.64 -17.60
C LYS A 115 -19.63 -0.91 -16.28
N GLN A 116 -20.29 0.25 -16.34
CA GLN A 116 -20.71 0.96 -15.13
C GLN A 116 -21.54 0.08 -14.19
N GLY A 117 -21.20 0.11 -12.90
CA GLY A 117 -21.89 -0.67 -11.86
C GLY A 117 -21.43 -2.12 -11.76
N GLU A 118 -20.58 -2.59 -12.68
CA GLU A 118 -20.04 -3.95 -12.65
C GLU A 118 -19.18 -4.19 -11.42
N MET A 119 -19.41 -5.32 -10.72
CA MET A 119 -18.56 -5.74 -9.62
C MET A 119 -17.35 -6.52 -10.13
N LEU A 120 -16.16 -5.97 -9.92
CA LEU A 120 -14.91 -6.54 -10.42
C LEU A 120 -14.39 -7.66 -9.52
N TRP A 121 -14.40 -7.43 -8.19
CA TRP A 121 -14.14 -8.46 -7.18
C TRP A 121 -14.63 -8.03 -5.80
N GLN A 122 -14.59 -8.96 -4.86
CA GLN A 122 -14.67 -8.66 -3.43
C GLN A 122 -13.45 -9.20 -2.71
N GLU A 123 -13.02 -8.51 -1.67
CA GLU A 123 -11.82 -8.87 -0.92
C GLU A 123 -12.04 -8.76 0.58
N GLU A 124 -11.58 -9.77 1.34
CA GLU A 124 -11.50 -9.70 2.80
C GLU A 124 -10.08 -9.28 3.21
N PRO A 125 -9.93 -8.53 4.32
CA PRO A 125 -8.63 -8.08 4.76
C PRO A 125 -7.82 -9.25 5.30
N TRP A 126 -6.53 -9.27 4.97
CA TRP A 126 -5.60 -10.25 5.51
C TRP A 126 -5.03 -9.77 6.87
N ILE A 127 -4.97 -8.47 7.11
CA ILE A 127 -4.79 -7.90 8.45
C ILE A 127 -5.98 -7.01 8.75
N VAL A 128 -6.66 -7.26 9.87
CA VAL A 128 -7.80 -6.45 10.31
C VAL A 128 -7.31 -5.39 11.29
N THR A 129 -7.56 -4.12 11.05
CA THR A 129 -7.26 -3.04 12.03
C THR A 129 -8.55 -2.30 12.36
N SER A 130 -8.77 -2.03 13.65
CA SER A 130 -10.04 -1.46 14.10
C SER A 130 -9.90 0.05 14.17
N ASP A 131 -10.88 0.77 13.62
CA ASP A 131 -11.01 2.20 13.85
C ASP A 131 -11.20 2.50 15.35
N PRO A 132 -10.63 3.60 15.90
CA PRO A 132 -10.87 3.97 17.29
C PRO A 132 -12.36 4.10 17.67
N GLY A 133 -13.20 4.56 16.73
CA GLY A 133 -14.65 4.63 16.90
C GLY A 133 -15.32 3.27 17.07
N HIS A 134 -14.66 2.17 16.69
CA HIS A 134 -15.16 0.81 16.87
C HIS A 134 -14.89 0.24 18.28
N TYR A 135 -13.95 0.79 19.04
CA TYR A 135 -13.55 0.19 20.33
C TYR A 135 -14.70 0.07 21.35
N PRO A 136 -15.60 1.05 21.52
CA PRO A 136 -16.74 0.90 22.42
C PRO A 136 -17.61 -0.32 22.06
N LEU A 137 -17.89 -0.52 20.77
CA LEU A 137 -18.72 -1.63 20.28
C LEU A 137 -18.03 -2.98 20.44
N LEU A 138 -16.70 -3.04 20.27
CA LEU A 138 -15.91 -4.25 20.47
C LEU A 138 -15.87 -4.66 21.95
N ILE A 139 -15.66 -3.69 22.86
CA ILE A 139 -15.59 -3.93 24.31
C ILE A 139 -16.96 -4.36 24.86
N GLN A 140 -18.05 -3.79 24.33
CA GLN A 140 -19.42 -4.15 24.73
C GLN A 140 -19.92 -5.45 24.08
N SER A 141 -19.08 -6.17 23.34
CA SER A 141 -19.47 -7.35 22.56
C SER A 141 -20.68 -7.09 21.66
N MET A 142 -20.77 -5.88 21.10
CA MET A 142 -21.81 -5.44 20.14
C MET A 142 -21.32 -5.48 18.69
N MET A 143 -20.07 -5.89 18.46
CA MET A 143 -19.51 -6.02 17.12
C MET A 143 -18.54 -7.19 17.04
N CYS A 144 -18.55 -7.87 15.89
CA CYS A 144 -17.60 -8.92 15.59
C CYS A 144 -16.18 -8.35 15.43
N SER A 145 -15.21 -8.84 16.19
CA SER A 145 -13.80 -8.43 16.12
C SER A 145 -13.11 -8.80 14.81
N GLN A 146 -13.66 -9.75 14.05
CA GLN A 146 -13.09 -10.18 12.76
C GLN A 146 -13.66 -9.44 11.55
N CYS A 147 -14.99 -9.38 11.44
CA CYS A 147 -15.64 -8.89 10.21
C CYS A 147 -16.36 -7.55 10.39
N PHE A 148 -16.31 -6.98 11.60
CA PHE A 148 -16.97 -5.72 11.98
C PHE A 148 -18.49 -5.69 11.78
N SER A 149 -19.14 -6.85 11.59
CA SER A 149 -20.59 -6.91 11.60
C SER A 149 -21.12 -6.54 13.00
N LEU A 150 -22.03 -5.57 13.03
CA LEU A 150 -22.75 -5.14 14.23
C LEU A 150 -23.77 -6.18 14.67
N PHE A 151 -23.92 -6.33 15.98
CA PHE A 151 -24.93 -7.14 16.62
C PHE A 151 -26.13 -6.31 17.05
N ALA A 152 -27.31 -6.93 17.09
CA ALA A 152 -28.53 -6.26 17.55
C ALA A 152 -28.53 -6.03 19.08
N HIS A 153 -27.81 -6.85 19.81
CA HIS A 153 -27.60 -6.78 21.26
C HIS A 153 -26.24 -7.41 21.59
N PRO A 154 -25.64 -7.11 22.77
CA PRO A 154 -24.41 -7.75 23.21
C PRO A 154 -24.52 -9.28 23.19
N SER A 155 -23.49 -9.95 22.64
CA SER A 155 -23.38 -11.42 22.64
C SER A 155 -24.62 -12.15 22.10
N PRO A 156 -25.04 -11.90 20.84
CA PRO A 156 -26.27 -12.48 20.30
C PRO A 156 -26.19 -14.00 20.14
N PRO A 157 -27.33 -14.70 19.96
CA PRO A 157 -27.33 -16.13 19.64
C PRO A 157 -26.38 -16.45 18.47
N LEU A 158 -25.67 -17.58 18.56
CA LEU A 158 -24.63 -18.07 17.62
C LEU A 158 -23.28 -17.34 17.68
N SER A 159 -23.19 -16.20 18.35
CA SER A 159 -21.91 -15.53 18.56
C SER A 159 -20.99 -16.33 19.46
N VAL A 160 -19.68 -16.15 19.26
CA VAL A 160 -18.63 -16.89 19.96
C VAL A 160 -17.70 -15.89 20.63
N PRO A 161 -17.61 -15.86 21.98
CA PRO A 161 -16.57 -15.09 22.66
C PRO A 161 -15.21 -15.77 22.51
N CYS A 162 -14.13 -15.01 22.63
CA CYS A 162 -12.82 -15.61 22.87
C CYS A 162 -12.83 -16.38 24.20
N PRO A 163 -12.37 -17.64 24.26
CA PRO A 163 -12.37 -18.41 25.51
C PRO A 163 -11.27 -17.96 26.49
N HIS A 164 -10.38 -17.06 26.08
CA HIS A 164 -9.21 -16.66 26.86
C HIS A 164 -9.27 -15.20 27.31
N CYS A 165 -10.01 -14.33 26.62
CA CYS A 165 -10.08 -12.91 26.98
C CYS A 165 -11.50 -12.36 26.84
N THR A 166 -11.74 -11.22 27.47
CA THR A 166 -13.04 -10.53 27.47
C THR A 166 -13.15 -9.46 26.39
N THR A 167 -12.11 -9.26 25.57
CA THR A 167 -12.03 -8.12 24.64
C THR A 167 -12.30 -8.48 23.19
N ALA A 168 -12.67 -9.73 22.90
CA ALA A 168 -12.88 -10.21 21.53
C ALA A 168 -14.12 -11.10 21.44
N HIS A 169 -14.95 -10.82 20.45
CA HIS A 169 -16.23 -11.49 20.23
C HIS A 169 -16.48 -11.67 18.74
N PHE A 170 -17.07 -12.79 18.33
CA PHE A 170 -17.16 -13.17 16.92
C PHE A 170 -18.58 -13.56 16.52
N CYS A 171 -18.95 -13.33 15.26
CA CYS A 171 -20.29 -13.69 14.76
C CYS A 171 -20.62 -15.17 14.95
N ASN A 172 -19.61 -16.03 14.79
CA ASN A 172 -19.70 -17.49 14.78
C ASN A 172 -18.29 -18.09 14.80
N ARG A 173 -18.23 -19.43 14.80
CA ARG A 173 -16.97 -20.19 14.77
C ARG A 173 -16.08 -19.87 13.56
N LEU A 174 -16.65 -19.58 12.39
CA LEU A 174 -15.86 -19.23 11.20
C LEU A 174 -15.10 -17.91 11.40
N CYS A 175 -15.77 -16.89 11.95
CA CYS A 175 -15.10 -15.62 12.29
C CYS A 175 -14.04 -15.81 13.38
N TYR A 176 -14.32 -16.63 14.40
CA TYR A 176 -13.33 -16.96 15.43
C TYR A 176 -12.09 -17.62 14.81
N THR A 177 -12.25 -18.66 14.01
CA THR A 177 -11.11 -19.35 13.36
C THR A 177 -10.31 -18.42 12.45
N LYS A 178 -10.98 -17.60 11.62
CA LYS A 178 -10.30 -16.60 10.77
C LYS A 178 -9.53 -15.56 11.59
N SER A 179 -10.02 -15.21 12.78
CA SER A 179 -9.38 -14.21 13.65
C SER A 179 -8.00 -14.60 14.13
N LEU A 180 -7.75 -15.91 14.32
CA LEU A 180 -6.49 -16.43 14.88
C LEU A 180 -5.26 -16.08 14.02
N SER A 181 -5.45 -15.82 12.73
CA SER A 181 -4.39 -15.39 11.80
C SER A 181 -4.58 -13.96 11.26
N SER A 182 -5.52 -13.19 11.80
CA SER A 182 -5.80 -11.82 11.33
C SER A 182 -6.11 -10.85 12.49
N SER A 183 -7.37 -10.74 12.91
CA SER A 183 -7.79 -9.72 13.89
C SER A 183 -7.39 -10.02 15.34
N HIS A 184 -7.26 -11.29 15.73
CA HIS A 184 -7.10 -11.73 17.12
C HIS A 184 -6.21 -12.98 17.21
N SER A 185 -4.91 -12.80 16.95
CA SER A 185 -3.93 -13.86 17.11
C SER A 185 -3.81 -14.31 18.57
N PRO A 186 -3.60 -15.61 18.86
CA PRO A 186 -3.24 -16.07 20.19
C PRO A 186 -2.04 -15.32 20.79
N LEU A 187 -1.09 -14.89 19.94
CA LEU A 187 0.10 -14.13 20.35
C LEU A 187 -0.23 -12.70 20.83
N LEU A 188 -1.38 -12.16 20.42
CA LEU A 188 -1.85 -10.83 20.83
C LEU A 188 -3.09 -10.91 21.76
N CYS A 189 -3.52 -12.11 22.14
CA CYS A 189 -4.64 -12.29 23.05
C CYS A 189 -4.21 -11.96 24.48
N PRO A 190 -4.80 -10.95 25.15
CA PRO A 190 -4.38 -10.55 26.50
C PRO A 190 -4.49 -11.66 27.54
N GLY A 191 -5.37 -12.64 27.33
CA GLY A 191 -5.52 -13.79 28.22
C GLY A 191 -4.52 -14.92 28.01
N LEU A 192 -3.83 -14.93 26.86
CA LEU A 192 -2.79 -15.92 26.54
C LEU A 192 -1.38 -15.32 26.62
N ASN A 193 -1.25 -14.03 26.34
CA ASN A 193 -0.01 -13.26 26.39
C ASN A 193 -0.26 -11.95 27.18
N PRO A 194 0.00 -11.92 28.50
CA PRO A 194 -0.30 -10.76 29.34
C PRO A 194 0.31 -9.44 28.86
N ASP A 195 1.55 -9.46 28.35
CA ASP A 195 2.22 -8.27 27.79
C ASP A 195 1.45 -7.70 26.59
N ALA A 196 0.77 -8.55 25.82
CA ALA A 196 -0.10 -8.09 24.74
C ALA A 196 -1.26 -7.25 25.26
N GLY A 197 -1.73 -7.50 26.50
CA GLY A 197 -2.71 -6.66 27.17
C GLY A 197 -2.25 -5.22 27.32
N SER A 198 -1.00 -5.01 27.77
CA SER A 198 -0.39 -3.68 27.92
C SER A 198 -0.21 -2.99 26.57
N LEU A 199 0.30 -3.70 25.56
CA LEU A 199 0.45 -3.17 24.20
C LEU A 199 -0.89 -2.78 23.57
N MET A 200 -1.88 -3.67 23.59
CA MET A 200 -3.19 -3.41 23.00
C MET A 200 -3.96 -2.33 23.79
N GLY A 201 -3.75 -2.23 25.11
CA GLY A 201 -4.24 -1.13 25.93
C GLY A 201 -3.66 0.22 25.51
N PHE A 202 -2.33 0.29 25.33
CA PHE A 202 -1.63 1.48 24.85
C PHE A 202 -2.13 1.91 23.47
N ILE A 203 -2.18 0.97 22.50
CA ILE A 203 -2.65 1.23 21.13
C ILE A 203 -4.07 1.80 21.14
N ARG A 204 -4.99 1.15 21.88
CA ARG A 204 -6.39 1.58 21.95
C ARG A 204 -6.54 2.97 22.58
N LYS A 205 -5.85 3.22 23.70
CA LYS A 205 -5.91 4.50 24.41
C LYS A 205 -5.45 5.67 23.55
N ARG A 206 -4.51 5.44 22.63
CA ARG A 206 -3.93 6.47 21.76
C ARG A 206 -4.54 6.50 20.36
N GLY A 207 -5.38 5.53 20.01
CA GLY A 207 -5.95 5.42 18.66
C GLY A 207 -4.91 5.09 17.58
N GLU A 208 -3.81 4.43 17.96
CA GLU A 208 -2.65 4.17 17.09
C GLU A 208 -2.89 3.00 16.13
N ARG A 209 -3.82 3.17 15.19
CA ARG A 209 -4.28 2.11 14.30
C ARG A 209 -3.16 1.53 13.42
N SER A 210 -2.20 2.35 13.00
CA SER A 210 -1.06 1.88 12.22
C SER A 210 -0.15 0.96 13.04
N VAL A 211 0.03 1.24 14.33
CA VAL A 211 0.76 0.37 15.26
C VAL A 211 0.00 -0.94 15.50
N GLU A 212 -1.33 -0.91 15.58
CA GLU A 212 -2.16 -2.13 15.60
C GLU A 212 -1.89 -3.00 14.37
N GLY A 213 -1.80 -2.39 13.19
CA GLY A 213 -1.45 -3.07 11.95
C GLY A 213 -0.08 -3.74 12.01
N VAL A 214 0.95 -3.02 12.52
CA VAL A 214 2.29 -3.60 12.70
C VAL A 214 2.27 -4.78 13.67
N ALA A 215 1.61 -4.64 14.82
CA ALA A 215 1.48 -5.71 15.81
C ALA A 215 0.87 -6.97 15.18
N LYS A 216 -0.22 -6.81 14.41
CA LYS A 216 -0.91 -7.92 13.76
C LYS A 216 -0.12 -8.52 12.61
N ILE A 217 0.64 -7.73 11.86
CA ILE A 217 1.59 -8.23 10.86
C ILE A 217 2.62 -9.12 11.54
N LEU A 218 3.29 -8.64 12.59
CA LEU A 218 4.32 -9.39 13.29
C LEU A 218 3.77 -10.67 13.92
N ALA A 219 2.60 -10.58 14.55
CA ALA A 219 1.94 -11.73 15.16
C ALA A 219 1.50 -12.77 14.12
N ARG A 220 0.98 -12.33 12.97
CA ARG A 220 0.60 -13.24 11.89
C ARG A 220 1.84 -13.93 11.31
N TRP A 221 2.92 -13.20 10.99
CA TRP A 221 4.15 -13.82 10.50
C TRP A 221 4.72 -14.80 11.52
N ARG A 222 4.78 -14.41 12.80
CA ARG A 222 5.28 -15.28 13.86
C ARG A 222 4.41 -16.53 14.00
N GLY A 223 3.09 -16.40 13.96
CA GLY A 223 2.17 -17.53 14.00
C GLY A 223 2.35 -18.49 12.81
N GLU A 224 2.46 -17.97 11.59
CA GLU A 224 2.70 -18.80 10.39
C GLU A 224 4.09 -19.47 10.43
N ARG A 225 5.10 -18.79 10.98
CA ARG A 225 6.46 -19.34 11.13
C ARG A 225 6.53 -20.47 12.14
N GLU A 226 5.69 -20.43 13.18
CA GLU A 226 5.71 -21.42 14.27
C GLU A 226 4.71 -22.56 14.04
N TRP A 227 3.54 -22.25 13.49
CA TRP A 227 2.39 -23.18 13.41
C TRP A 227 1.79 -23.30 12.01
N GLY A 228 2.21 -22.45 11.08
CA GLY A 228 1.67 -22.41 9.73
C GLY A 228 2.12 -23.59 8.86
N ALA A 229 1.46 -23.73 7.71
CA ALA A 229 1.90 -24.67 6.68
C ALA A 229 3.24 -24.22 6.07
N LYS A 230 4.04 -25.19 5.60
CA LYS A 230 5.32 -24.92 4.94
C LYS A 230 5.13 -23.90 3.81
N GLY A 231 5.93 -22.83 3.83
CA GLY A 231 5.88 -21.76 2.81
C GLY A 231 5.04 -20.54 3.19
N LYS A 232 4.16 -20.63 4.19
CA LYS A 232 3.23 -19.53 4.53
C LYS A 232 3.92 -18.31 5.12
N ALA A 233 4.93 -18.51 5.96
CA ALA A 233 5.74 -17.42 6.49
C ALA A 233 6.53 -16.72 5.35
N GLU A 234 7.05 -17.48 4.39
CA GLU A 234 7.79 -16.97 3.23
C GLU A 234 6.89 -16.25 2.22
N GLU A 235 5.67 -16.74 1.99
CA GLU A 235 4.64 -16.03 1.22
C GLU A 235 4.33 -14.66 1.84
N MET A 236 4.13 -14.64 3.17
CA MET A 236 3.90 -13.39 3.90
C MET A 236 5.10 -12.45 3.85
N GLU A 237 6.32 -12.97 3.96
CA GLU A 237 7.54 -12.18 3.78
C GLU A 237 7.58 -11.55 2.38
N LYS A 238 7.27 -12.31 1.32
CA LYS A 238 7.25 -11.78 -0.06
C LYS A 238 6.19 -10.69 -0.22
N ARG A 239 4.96 -10.91 0.28
CA ARG A 239 3.88 -9.92 0.24
C ARG A 239 4.30 -8.58 0.83
N ILE A 240 4.85 -8.60 2.04
CA ILE A 240 5.22 -7.40 2.78
C ILE A 240 6.48 -6.76 2.20
N TRP A 241 7.50 -7.57 1.93
CA TRP A 241 8.83 -7.04 1.66
C TRP A 241 9.07 -6.74 0.17
N LYS A 242 8.35 -7.41 -0.73
CA LYS A 242 8.46 -7.24 -2.19
C LYS A 242 7.19 -6.72 -2.86
N GLY A 243 6.02 -7.00 -2.28
CA GLY A 243 4.73 -6.66 -2.86
C GLY A 243 4.26 -5.26 -2.47
N MET A 244 3.84 -5.10 -1.23
CA MET A 244 3.14 -3.91 -0.75
C MET A 244 4.00 -2.64 -0.81
N ALA A 245 3.36 -1.50 -1.05
CA ALA A 245 4.04 -0.21 -1.07
C ALA A 245 4.61 0.08 0.32
N ARG A 246 5.87 0.50 0.40
CA ARG A 246 6.56 0.67 1.66
C ARG A 246 7.54 1.82 1.62
N VAL A 247 7.60 2.56 2.71
CA VAL A 247 8.62 3.57 2.98
C VAL A 247 8.87 3.62 4.47
N SER A 248 10.09 3.88 4.90
CA SER A 248 10.37 4.20 6.31
C SER A 248 9.47 5.35 6.79
N GLN A 249 8.73 5.12 7.88
CA GLN A 249 7.92 6.16 8.52
C GLN A 249 8.76 7.40 8.89
N LYS A 250 10.01 7.19 9.34
CA LYS A 250 10.94 8.29 9.64
C LYS A 250 11.22 9.13 8.39
N ARG A 251 11.54 8.50 7.25
CA ARG A 251 11.80 9.24 6.00
C ARG A 251 10.58 10.06 5.57
N LYS A 252 9.38 9.51 5.75
CA LYS A 252 8.12 10.21 5.47
C LYS A 252 7.92 11.42 6.39
N GLU A 253 8.11 11.26 7.70
CA GLU A 253 7.93 12.38 8.64
C GLU A 253 9.02 13.45 8.53
N MET A 254 10.23 13.11 8.06
CA MET A 254 11.28 14.07 7.78
C MET A 254 10.92 15.14 6.75
N GLU A 255 9.90 14.90 5.90
CA GLU A 255 9.42 15.89 4.94
C GLU A 255 8.48 16.93 5.55
N ARG A 256 7.99 16.69 6.78
CA ARG A 256 7.11 17.60 7.49
C ARG A 256 7.88 18.82 7.95
N ARG A 257 7.25 20.01 7.82
CA ARG A 257 7.86 21.29 8.22
C ARG A 257 8.20 21.31 9.72
N GLU A 258 7.40 20.64 10.53
CA GLU A 258 7.55 20.56 11.98
C GLU A 258 8.60 19.54 12.45
N TRP A 259 9.18 18.73 11.56
CA TRP A 259 10.04 17.60 11.94
C TRP A 259 11.20 18.00 12.87
N SER A 260 11.86 19.13 12.59
CA SER A 260 12.97 19.62 13.41
C SER A 260 12.59 19.83 14.88
N TYR A 261 11.33 20.18 15.16
CA TYR A 261 10.81 20.43 16.49
C TYR A 261 10.28 19.16 17.18
N ILE A 262 9.72 18.21 16.42
CA ILE A 262 9.07 17.02 16.98
C ILE A 262 9.91 15.74 16.93
N SER A 263 10.98 15.72 16.14
CA SER A 263 11.75 14.51 15.82
C SER A 263 12.23 13.73 17.04
N LYS A 264 12.73 14.42 18.07
CA LYS A 264 13.20 13.77 19.31
C LYS A 264 12.09 13.00 20.01
N ALA A 265 10.98 13.69 20.32
CA ALA A 265 9.84 13.08 21.00
C ALA A 265 9.24 11.92 20.18
N ARG A 266 9.14 12.10 18.85
CA ARG A 266 8.64 11.07 17.95
C ARG A 266 9.52 9.84 17.93
N MET A 267 10.84 10.02 17.89
CA MET A 267 11.79 8.90 17.92
C MET A 267 11.73 8.16 19.25
N GLU A 268 11.68 8.85 20.39
CA GLU A 268 11.53 8.23 21.71
C GLU A 268 10.26 7.39 21.81
N GLU A 269 9.14 7.92 21.32
CA GLU A 269 7.87 7.21 21.21
C GLU A 269 7.97 5.94 20.36
N TRP A 270 8.56 6.03 19.16
CA TRP A 270 8.72 4.89 18.28
C TRP A 270 9.61 3.81 18.88
N HIS A 271 10.69 4.17 19.58
CA HIS A 271 11.52 3.21 20.29
C HIS A 271 10.75 2.51 21.40
N LEU A 272 9.94 3.24 22.18
CA LEU A 272 9.09 2.63 23.21
C LEU A 272 8.12 1.60 22.60
N ILE A 273 7.43 1.97 21.52
CA ILE A 273 6.49 1.09 20.82
C ILE A 273 7.21 -0.15 20.29
N HIS A 274 8.38 0.03 19.68
CA HIS A 274 9.20 -1.08 19.16
C HIS A 274 9.66 -2.04 20.26
N ILE A 275 10.08 -1.52 21.42
CA ILE A 275 10.43 -2.32 22.59
C ILE A 275 9.21 -3.12 23.07
N MET A 276 8.05 -2.47 23.22
CA MET A 276 6.81 -3.16 23.62
C MET A 276 6.44 -4.28 22.65
N LEU A 277 6.48 -4.02 21.33
CA LEU A 277 6.22 -5.03 20.30
C LEU A 277 7.18 -6.21 20.38
N THR A 278 8.47 -5.92 20.57
CA THR A 278 9.51 -6.94 20.68
C THR A 278 9.33 -7.79 21.93
N ASN A 279 9.04 -7.19 23.08
CA ASN A 279 8.79 -7.92 24.33
C ASN A 279 7.55 -8.82 24.23
N VAL A 280 6.52 -8.41 23.49
CA VAL A 280 5.30 -9.20 23.28
C VAL A 280 5.51 -10.39 22.33
N LEU A 281 6.27 -10.20 21.25
CA LEU A 281 6.32 -11.16 20.12
C LEU A 281 7.68 -11.84 19.90
N ASN A 282 8.72 -11.36 20.56
CA ASN A 282 10.06 -11.92 20.58
C ASN A 282 10.84 -11.52 21.86
N PRO A 283 10.31 -11.81 23.07
CA PRO A 283 10.97 -11.44 24.32
C PRO A 283 12.39 -12.02 24.41
N SER A 284 13.32 -11.24 24.98
CA SER A 284 14.67 -11.73 25.25
C SER A 284 14.64 -12.83 26.33
N PRO A 285 15.64 -13.73 26.39
CA PRO A 285 15.71 -14.75 27.45
C PRO A 285 15.72 -14.20 28.89
N THR A 286 16.08 -12.92 29.07
CA THR A 286 16.09 -12.22 30.36
C THR A 286 14.77 -11.52 30.69
N HIS A 287 13.86 -11.36 29.72
CA HIS A 287 12.55 -10.74 29.93
C HIS A 287 11.60 -11.68 30.68
N GLU A 288 10.80 -11.15 31.60
CA GLU A 288 9.86 -11.94 32.41
C GLU A 288 8.85 -12.75 31.57
N ASN A 289 8.39 -12.17 30.46
CA ASN A 289 7.46 -12.80 29.52
C ASN A 289 8.10 -13.89 28.63
N TYR A 290 9.42 -14.12 28.69
CA TYR A 290 10.06 -15.15 27.87
C TYR A 290 9.50 -16.55 28.11
N LYS A 291 9.50 -17.02 29.37
CA LYS A 291 9.01 -18.36 29.71
C LYS A 291 7.50 -18.53 29.43
N PRO A 292 6.62 -17.58 29.77
CA PRO A 292 5.21 -17.60 29.34
C PRO A 292 5.06 -17.67 27.82
N PHE A 293 5.78 -16.83 27.07
CA PHE A 293 5.70 -16.81 25.60
C PHE A 293 6.15 -18.13 24.98
N GLN A 294 7.24 -18.73 25.44
CA GLN A 294 7.68 -20.06 24.98
C GLN A 294 6.63 -21.15 25.25
N ARG A 295 5.96 -21.11 26.41
CA ARG A 295 4.86 -22.02 26.73
C ARG A 295 3.66 -21.81 25.80
N LEU A 296 3.34 -20.56 25.48
CA LEU A 296 2.30 -20.23 24.51
C LEU A 296 2.61 -20.83 23.14
N LEU A 297 3.82 -20.62 22.61
CA LEU A 297 4.27 -21.20 21.34
C LEU A 297 4.11 -22.72 21.29
N ILE A 298 4.52 -23.41 22.36
CA ILE A 298 4.38 -24.87 22.49
C ILE A 298 2.90 -25.28 22.54
N SER A 299 2.08 -24.58 23.32
CA SER A 299 0.67 -24.95 23.55
C SER A 299 -0.18 -24.88 22.28
N GLN A 300 0.13 -23.92 21.39
CA GLN A 300 -0.58 -23.71 20.13
C GLN A 300 -0.03 -24.58 19.00
N HIS A 301 1.19 -25.12 19.13
CA HIS A 301 1.80 -25.95 18.11
C HIS A 301 1.02 -27.28 17.96
N PRO A 302 0.63 -27.70 16.75
CA PRO A 302 -0.18 -28.93 16.54
C PRO A 302 0.43 -30.19 17.16
N ARG A 303 1.77 -30.27 17.16
CA ARG A 303 2.56 -31.37 17.75
C ARG A 303 3.14 -31.07 19.14
N ARG A 304 2.85 -29.91 19.73
CA ARG A 304 3.44 -29.42 20.99
C ARG A 304 4.97 -29.49 21.04
N SER A 305 5.64 -29.30 19.90
CA SER A 305 7.10 -29.28 19.84
C SER A 305 7.66 -27.94 20.32
N LYS A 306 8.88 -27.98 20.84
CA LYS A 306 9.62 -26.77 21.22
C LYS A 306 9.87 -25.90 19.96
N PRO A 307 9.60 -24.59 20.01
CA PRO A 307 9.89 -23.70 18.90
C PRO A 307 11.41 -23.62 18.67
N ALA A 308 11.81 -23.60 17.41
CA ALA A 308 13.20 -23.30 17.05
C ALA A 308 13.48 -21.81 17.29
N PRO A 309 14.67 -21.43 17.79
CA PRO A 309 15.05 -20.03 17.88
C PRO A 309 14.94 -19.33 16.51
N LEU A 310 14.57 -18.05 16.54
CA LEU A 310 14.68 -17.23 15.33
C LEU A 310 16.13 -17.09 14.92
N THR A 311 16.39 -17.17 13.62
CA THR A 311 17.70 -16.86 13.05
C THR A 311 17.99 -15.36 13.16
N GLU A 312 19.27 -14.98 13.14
CA GLU A 312 19.68 -13.57 13.14
C GLU A 312 19.06 -12.78 11.98
N LYS A 313 18.93 -13.43 10.80
CA LYS A 313 18.28 -12.85 9.63
C LYS A 313 16.80 -12.56 9.89
N GLU A 314 16.08 -13.48 10.52
CA GLU A 314 14.67 -13.28 10.89
C GLU A 314 14.53 -12.18 11.94
N VAL A 315 15.38 -12.16 12.96
CA VAL A 315 15.38 -11.10 13.99
C VAL A 315 15.62 -9.74 13.35
N ARG A 316 16.65 -9.61 12.51
CA ARG A 316 16.93 -8.37 11.78
C ARG A 316 15.76 -7.96 10.87
N ARG A 317 15.12 -8.92 10.18
CA ARG A 317 14.03 -8.63 9.24
C ARG A 317 12.73 -8.22 9.93
N TRP A 318 12.39 -8.82 11.06
CA TRP A 318 11.06 -8.67 11.66
C TRP A 318 11.06 -7.88 12.96
N PHE A 319 12.20 -7.77 13.65
CA PHE A 319 12.29 -7.15 14.97
C PHE A 319 13.37 -6.07 15.08
N SER A 320 14.04 -5.68 14.00
CA SER A 320 14.88 -4.46 14.03
C SER A 320 14.02 -3.20 14.08
N PHE A 321 14.59 -2.12 14.63
CA PHE A 321 13.91 -0.83 14.69
C PHE A 321 13.67 -0.24 13.29
N GLU A 322 14.61 -0.47 12.36
CA GLU A 322 14.47 -0.08 10.96
C GLU A 322 13.29 -0.80 10.31
N SER A 323 13.19 -2.13 10.49
CA SER A 323 12.05 -2.89 9.99
C SER A 323 10.73 -2.44 10.61
N PHE A 324 10.72 -2.07 11.89
CA PHE A 324 9.53 -1.51 12.53
C PHE A 324 9.06 -0.22 11.82
N LEU A 325 9.97 0.72 11.54
CA LEU A 325 9.63 1.96 10.85
C LEU A 325 9.17 1.72 9.40
N GLU A 326 9.76 0.75 8.72
CA GLU A 326 9.35 0.31 7.39
C GLU A 326 7.94 -0.31 7.40
N LEU A 327 7.63 -1.17 8.39
CA LEU A 327 6.29 -1.73 8.57
C LEU A 327 5.26 -0.67 8.93
N LEU A 328 5.63 0.31 9.77
CA LEU A 328 4.74 1.39 10.16
C LEU A 328 4.35 2.24 8.95
N GLY A 329 5.31 2.59 8.09
CA GLY A 329 5.04 3.29 6.85
C GLY A 329 4.28 2.43 5.83
N LEU A 330 4.54 1.13 5.73
CA LEU A 330 3.72 0.20 4.92
C LEU A 330 2.26 0.24 5.36
N VAL A 331 1.98 0.11 6.66
CA VAL A 331 0.60 0.16 7.15
C VAL A 331 -0.01 1.53 6.82
N GLY A 332 0.72 2.62 7.07
CA GLY A 332 0.25 3.97 6.76
C GLY A 332 -0.03 4.24 5.27
N LEU A 333 0.59 3.51 4.34
CA LEU A 333 0.38 3.67 2.90
C LEU A 333 -0.77 2.80 2.35
N ASN A 334 -1.04 1.65 2.96
CA ASN A 334 -1.90 0.62 2.36
C ASN A 334 -3.16 0.30 3.20
N GLN A 335 -3.28 0.86 4.39
CA GLN A 335 -4.43 0.62 5.26
C GLN A 335 -5.67 1.32 4.71
N GLU A 336 -6.72 0.52 4.54
CA GLU A 336 -8.03 1.01 4.14
C GLU A 336 -8.88 1.30 5.38
N ASP A 337 -9.57 2.44 5.37
CA ASP A 337 -10.32 2.96 6.51
C ASP A 337 -11.34 1.96 7.04
N SER A 338 -11.92 1.17 6.13
CA SER A 338 -12.99 0.24 6.43
C SER A 338 -12.62 -1.02 7.21
N GLY A 339 -11.32 -1.32 7.36
CA GLY A 339 -10.94 -2.32 8.34
C GLY A 339 -9.67 -3.11 8.12
N GLY A 340 -8.68 -2.57 7.39
CA GLY A 340 -7.32 -3.11 7.45
C GLY A 340 -6.58 -3.16 6.12
N LEU A 341 -5.75 -4.19 5.94
CA LEU A 341 -4.90 -4.39 4.78
C LEU A 341 -5.48 -5.46 3.87
N TYR A 342 -5.49 -5.16 2.58
CA TYR A 342 -6.05 -5.97 1.51
C TYR A 342 -4.95 -6.19 0.47
N ALA A 343 -4.78 -7.43 0.02
CA ALA A 343 -3.63 -7.83 -0.77
C ALA A 343 -3.72 -7.28 -2.20
N LEU A 344 -4.86 -7.48 -2.89
CA LEU A 344 -5.04 -7.03 -4.26
C LEU A 344 -5.41 -5.55 -4.34
N HIS A 345 -6.33 -5.08 -3.49
CA HIS A 345 -6.70 -3.66 -3.41
C HIS A 345 -5.50 -2.71 -3.22
N ALA A 346 -4.47 -3.12 -2.47
CA ALA A 346 -3.23 -2.34 -2.30
C ALA A 346 -2.38 -2.18 -3.58
N HIS A 347 -2.85 -2.67 -4.73
CA HIS A 347 -2.26 -2.44 -6.05
C HIS A 347 -2.97 -1.33 -6.83
N LEU A 348 -4.13 -0.84 -6.38
CA LEU A 348 -4.83 0.26 -7.06
C LEU A 348 -4.08 1.57 -6.83
N ASN A 349 -3.81 2.32 -7.90
CA ASN A 349 -3.18 3.62 -7.83
C ASN A 349 -4.20 4.76 -7.64
N HIS A 350 -3.68 5.94 -7.32
CA HIS A 350 -4.48 7.15 -7.18
C HIS A 350 -4.83 7.82 -8.51
N SER A 351 -6.06 8.30 -8.62
CA SER A 351 -6.49 9.39 -9.51
C SER A 351 -7.46 10.32 -8.77
N CYS A 352 -7.40 11.64 -9.03
CA CYS A 352 -8.41 12.59 -8.55
C CYS A 352 -9.74 12.48 -9.31
N GLU A 353 -9.75 11.73 -10.41
CA GLU A 353 -10.91 11.26 -11.17
C GLU A 353 -10.80 9.74 -11.30
N PRO A 354 -11.15 8.99 -10.24
CA PRO A 354 -11.03 7.55 -10.24
C PRO A 354 -12.12 6.92 -11.11
N ASN A 355 -11.78 5.84 -11.79
CA ASN A 355 -12.72 5.00 -12.55
C ASN A 355 -13.24 3.81 -11.74
N ILE A 356 -12.67 3.55 -10.55
CA ILE A 356 -13.11 2.51 -9.61
C ILE A 356 -13.71 3.12 -8.35
N GLN A 357 -14.72 2.44 -7.78
CA GLN A 357 -15.25 2.71 -6.46
C GLN A 357 -15.04 1.49 -5.55
N VAL A 358 -14.54 1.76 -4.34
CA VAL A 358 -14.35 0.76 -3.28
C VAL A 358 -15.42 0.99 -2.22
N ARG A 359 -16.15 -0.07 -1.86
CA ARG A 359 -17.31 0.02 -0.97
C ARG A 359 -17.38 -1.15 0.01
N ASN A 360 -17.79 -0.86 1.23
CA ASN A 360 -18.11 -1.86 2.25
C ASN A 360 -19.61 -2.16 2.24
N LEU A 361 -20.07 -2.85 1.20
CA LEU A 361 -21.50 -3.09 1.02
C LEU A 361 -22.03 -4.11 2.05
N PRO A 362 -23.33 -4.01 2.41
CA PRO A 362 -23.97 -4.99 3.28
C PRO A 362 -23.86 -6.42 2.72
N LYS A 363 -23.89 -7.43 3.61
CA LYS A 363 -23.88 -8.84 3.19
C LYS A 363 -25.06 -9.24 2.29
N SER A 364 -26.15 -8.48 2.35
CA SER A 364 -27.34 -8.67 1.51
C SER A 364 -27.20 -8.07 0.10
N TYR A 365 -26.13 -7.33 -0.19
CA TYR A 365 -25.90 -6.78 -1.52
C TYR A 365 -25.73 -7.90 -2.54
N THR A 366 -26.58 -7.90 -3.56
CA THR A 366 -26.49 -8.80 -4.71
C THR A 366 -25.85 -8.04 -5.87
N PRO A 367 -24.70 -8.50 -6.40
CA PRO A 367 -24.09 -7.87 -7.57
C PRO A 367 -25.00 -7.97 -8.81
N PRO A 368 -24.99 -6.96 -9.69
CA PRO A 368 -25.72 -7.03 -10.96
C PRO A 368 -25.15 -8.16 -11.84
N THR A 369 -26.01 -8.75 -12.68
CA THR A 369 -25.63 -9.75 -13.68
C THR A 369 -25.22 -9.08 -15.00
N PRO A 370 -24.42 -9.73 -15.86
CA PRO A 370 -23.92 -9.12 -17.10
C PRO A 370 -24.99 -8.55 -18.05
N ASP A 371 -26.18 -9.15 -18.06
CA ASP A 371 -27.35 -8.75 -18.84
C ASP A 371 -28.06 -7.50 -18.32
N THR A 372 -27.85 -7.16 -17.04
CA THR A 372 -28.44 -5.97 -16.41
C THR A 372 -27.55 -4.72 -16.51
N LEU A 373 -26.30 -4.87 -16.96
CA LEU A 373 -25.32 -3.78 -17.05
C LEU A 373 -25.48 -2.94 -18.34
N PRO A 374 -25.30 -1.61 -18.28
CA PRO A 374 -24.83 -0.83 -17.13
C PRO A 374 -25.91 -0.54 -16.09
N VAL A 375 -25.52 -0.40 -14.82
CA VAL A 375 -26.40 0.03 -13.72
C VAL A 375 -25.79 1.17 -12.92
N ASP A 376 -26.63 1.93 -12.23
CA ASP A 376 -26.15 2.93 -11.27
C ASP A 376 -25.40 2.28 -10.10
N LEU A 377 -24.43 3.02 -9.56
CA LEU A 377 -23.71 2.60 -8.35
C LEU A 377 -24.67 2.50 -7.16
N PRO A 378 -24.45 1.54 -6.24
CA PRO A 378 -25.31 1.40 -5.07
C PRO A 378 -25.31 2.69 -4.23
N PRO A 379 -26.46 3.07 -3.65
CA PRO A 379 -26.60 4.31 -2.89
C PRO A 379 -25.63 4.32 -1.70
N PRO A 380 -25.24 5.50 -1.18
CA PRO A 380 -24.36 5.61 -0.02
C PRO A 380 -24.90 4.81 1.18
N ILE A 381 -23.98 4.26 1.96
CA ILE A 381 -24.29 3.57 3.22
C ILE A 381 -24.89 4.60 4.19
N ARG A 382 -26.02 4.25 4.80
CA ARG A 382 -26.74 5.08 5.77
C ARG A 382 -26.37 4.71 7.20
N ALA A 383 -26.59 5.63 8.14
CA ALA A 383 -26.46 5.35 9.56
C ALA A 383 -27.40 4.18 9.94
N GLY A 384 -26.83 3.12 10.52
CA GLY A 384 -27.55 1.89 10.88
C GLY A 384 -27.37 0.71 9.91
N ASP A 385 -26.79 0.93 8.72
CA ASP A 385 -26.47 -0.16 7.81
C ASP A 385 -25.42 -1.09 8.42
N LYS A 386 -25.70 -2.40 8.38
CA LYS A 386 -24.77 -3.44 8.86
C LYS A 386 -23.69 -3.69 7.81
N VAL A 387 -22.67 -2.85 7.83
CA VAL A 387 -21.49 -3.01 6.98
C VAL A 387 -20.47 -3.96 7.58
N SER A 388 -19.59 -4.49 6.73
CA SER A 388 -18.49 -5.35 7.14
C SER A 388 -17.18 -4.81 6.58
N ASN A 389 -16.05 -5.27 7.10
CA ASN A 389 -14.75 -4.96 6.51
C ASN A 389 -14.48 -5.73 5.21
N LYS A 390 -15.48 -6.23 4.48
CA LYS A 390 -15.29 -6.80 3.15
C LYS A 390 -15.39 -5.69 2.11
N LEU A 391 -14.36 -5.54 1.28
CA LEU A 391 -14.40 -4.60 0.16
C LEU A 391 -15.17 -5.20 -1.01
N THR A 392 -15.94 -4.35 -1.68
CA THR A 392 -16.54 -4.58 -2.99
C THR A 392 -15.99 -3.53 -3.94
N ILE A 393 -15.43 -3.97 -5.05
CA ILE A 393 -14.80 -3.11 -6.03
C ILE A 393 -15.70 -3.02 -7.25
N LEU A 394 -16.11 -1.81 -7.62
CA LEU A 394 -17.08 -1.52 -8.67
C LEU A 394 -16.49 -0.58 -9.72
N ALA A 395 -16.83 -0.79 -11.00
CA ALA A 395 -16.55 0.19 -12.05
C ALA A 395 -17.51 1.39 -11.97
N ARG A 396 -16.97 2.62 -12.01
CA ARG A 396 -17.75 3.86 -11.88
C ARG A 396 -18.40 4.31 -13.17
N HIS A 397 -17.84 3.89 -14.30
CA HIS A 397 -18.31 4.14 -15.65
C HIS A 397 -17.72 3.04 -16.55
N GLY A 398 -17.93 3.11 -17.87
CA GLY A 398 -17.27 2.22 -18.81
C GLY A 398 -15.74 2.37 -18.76
N ILE A 399 -15.01 1.25 -18.79
CA ILE A 399 -13.53 1.20 -18.76
C ILE A 399 -13.06 0.27 -19.87
N GLN A 400 -12.19 0.75 -20.74
CA GLN A 400 -11.68 0.00 -21.90
C GLN A 400 -10.54 -0.95 -21.51
N PRO A 401 -10.30 -2.02 -22.30
CA PRO A 401 -9.14 -2.89 -22.11
C PRO A 401 -7.83 -2.10 -22.10
N GLY A 402 -6.96 -2.41 -21.14
CA GLY A 402 -5.66 -1.76 -20.95
C GLY A 402 -5.69 -0.47 -20.15
N GLU A 403 -6.87 0.10 -19.85
CA GLU A 403 -6.99 1.25 -18.96
C GLU A 403 -6.61 0.89 -17.52
N GLU A 404 -5.95 1.82 -16.84
CA GLU A 404 -5.56 1.64 -15.44
C GLU A 404 -6.73 1.85 -14.50
N LEU A 405 -6.87 0.93 -13.56
CA LEU A 405 -7.86 0.97 -12.50
C LEU A 405 -7.33 1.83 -11.36
N THR A 406 -8.06 2.89 -11.03
CA THR A 406 -7.64 3.90 -10.05
C THR A 406 -8.73 4.24 -9.06
N ILE A 407 -8.31 4.54 -7.82
CA ILE A 407 -9.17 5.01 -6.73
C ILE A 407 -8.71 6.41 -6.27
N SER A 408 -9.51 7.08 -5.45
CA SER A 408 -9.04 8.32 -4.81
C SER A 408 -8.54 8.01 -3.40
N TYR A 409 -7.31 8.41 -3.08
CA TYR A 409 -6.73 8.28 -1.74
C TYR A 409 -7.10 9.46 -0.82
N VAL A 410 -7.63 10.52 -1.42
CA VAL A 410 -7.99 11.77 -0.73
C VAL A 410 -9.42 12.15 -1.06
N ASN A 411 -10.01 13.04 -0.27
CA ASN A 411 -11.33 13.58 -0.57
C ASN A 411 -11.29 14.36 -1.90
N MET A 412 -12.05 13.88 -2.89
CA MET A 412 -12.12 14.47 -4.24
C MET A 412 -12.72 15.88 -4.25
N LYS A 413 -13.41 16.30 -3.18
CA LYS A 413 -14.00 17.64 -3.04
C LYS A 413 -12.99 18.72 -2.63
N MET A 414 -11.81 18.33 -2.15
CA MET A 414 -10.75 19.29 -1.80
C MET A 414 -10.23 20.02 -3.06
N PRO A 415 -9.81 21.28 -2.95
CA PRO A 415 -9.10 22.00 -4.01
C PRO A 415 -7.83 21.26 -4.46
N ARG A 416 -7.36 21.57 -5.68
CA ARG A 416 -6.19 20.93 -6.30
C ARG A 416 -4.98 20.85 -5.38
N ASP A 417 -4.59 21.99 -4.83
CA ASP A 417 -3.34 22.11 -4.06
C ASP A 417 -3.45 21.39 -2.72
N GLU A 418 -4.61 21.43 -2.07
CA GLU A 418 -4.88 20.64 -0.86
C GLU A 418 -4.83 19.13 -1.14
N ARG A 419 -5.43 18.66 -2.25
CA ARG A 419 -5.32 17.24 -2.66
C ARG A 419 -3.87 16.84 -2.89
N ARG A 420 -3.12 17.64 -3.63
CA ARG A 420 -1.70 17.36 -3.95
C ARG A 420 -0.84 17.37 -2.68
N GLN A 421 -1.07 18.31 -1.76
CA GLN A 421 -0.37 18.36 -0.48
C GLN A 421 -0.69 17.13 0.38
N ALA A 422 -1.96 16.76 0.52
CA ALA A 422 -2.36 15.57 1.26
C ALA A 422 -1.77 14.28 0.67
N LEU A 423 -1.67 14.18 -0.66
CA LEU A 423 -1.00 13.06 -1.33
C LEU A 423 0.51 13.04 -1.08
N ARG A 424 1.17 14.21 -1.05
CA ARG A 424 2.59 14.28 -0.72
C ARG A 424 2.84 13.85 0.72
N GLU A 425 2.10 14.39 1.67
CA GLU A 425 2.27 14.10 3.10
C GLU A 425 1.83 12.67 3.47
N GLY A 426 0.78 12.17 2.82
CA GLY A 426 0.21 10.84 3.07
C GLY A 426 0.95 9.72 2.34
N TYR A 427 1.31 9.96 1.08
CA TYR A 427 1.73 8.91 0.14
C TYR A 427 3.06 9.18 -0.57
N GLY A 428 3.68 10.35 -0.37
CA GLY A 428 5.04 10.64 -0.85
C GLY A 428 5.16 11.07 -2.32
N PHE A 429 4.04 11.34 -3.00
CA PHE A 429 4.06 11.70 -4.43
C PHE A 429 3.18 12.91 -4.75
N TRP A 430 3.50 13.56 -5.88
CA TRP A 430 2.70 14.63 -6.44
C TRP A 430 1.80 14.12 -7.56
N CYS A 431 0.49 14.26 -7.41
CA CYS A 431 -0.44 13.82 -8.45
C CYS A 431 -0.33 14.68 -9.71
N ALA A 432 -0.30 14.02 -10.86
CA ALA A 432 -0.33 14.60 -12.20
C ALA A 432 -1.43 13.95 -13.08
N CYS A 433 -2.54 13.51 -12.47
CA CYS A 433 -3.68 12.98 -13.23
C CYS A 433 -4.34 14.07 -14.09
N GLY A 434 -5.18 13.67 -15.07
CA GLY A 434 -5.83 14.59 -16.01
C GLY A 434 -6.54 15.77 -15.32
N ARG A 435 -7.25 15.53 -14.20
CA ARG A 435 -7.87 16.59 -13.40
C ARG A 435 -6.86 17.61 -12.85
N CYS A 436 -5.76 17.13 -12.25
CA CYS A 436 -4.74 18.00 -11.68
C CYS A 436 -3.97 18.80 -12.74
N VAL A 437 -3.89 18.29 -13.98
CA VAL A 437 -3.32 19.02 -15.12
C VAL A 437 -4.27 20.13 -15.55
N ARG A 438 -5.55 19.82 -15.79
CA ARG A 438 -6.55 20.83 -16.17
C ARG A 438 -6.71 21.94 -15.13
N GLU A 439 -6.87 21.59 -13.86
CA GLU A 439 -7.00 22.57 -12.76
C GLU A 439 -5.72 23.39 -12.51
N LYS A 440 -4.57 23.05 -13.12
CA LYS A 440 -3.34 23.87 -13.06
C LYS A 440 -3.42 25.04 -14.05
N GLU A 441 -4.07 24.82 -15.18
CA GLU A 441 -4.14 25.76 -16.31
C GLU A 441 -5.31 26.73 -16.17
N GLU A 442 -6.26 26.45 -15.28
CA GLU A 442 -7.30 27.38 -14.87
C GLU A 442 -6.68 28.50 -14.01
N PRO A 443 -6.71 29.78 -14.44
CA PRO A 443 -6.28 30.89 -13.59
C PRO A 443 -7.15 30.90 -12.34
N ASN A 444 -6.55 31.06 -11.16
CA ASN A 444 -7.26 31.20 -9.88
C ASN A 444 -8.49 32.10 -10.08
N GLY A 445 -9.67 31.46 -10.17
CA GLY A 445 -10.93 32.17 -10.31
C GLY A 445 -11.03 33.14 -9.15
N GLU A 446 -11.24 34.41 -9.48
CA GLU A 446 -11.57 35.46 -8.52
C GLU A 446 -12.56 34.90 -7.52
N LYS A 447 -12.20 34.96 -6.23
CA LYS A 447 -13.14 34.79 -5.14
C LYS A 447 -14.22 35.85 -5.37
N THR A 448 -15.36 35.44 -5.91
CA THR A 448 -16.56 36.26 -5.91
C THR A 448 -16.99 36.32 -4.45
N GLU A 449 -16.87 37.52 -3.89
CA GLU A 449 -17.20 37.88 -2.50
C GLU A 449 -18.66 37.62 -2.12
#